data_AF-A0A4V3Z1Z0-F1
#
_entry.id   AF-A0A4V3Z1Z0-F1
#
_cell.length_a   1.000
_cell.length_b   1.000
_cell.length_c   1.000
_cell.angle_alpha   90.00
_cell.angle_beta   90.00
_cell.angle_gamma   90.00
#
_symmetry.space_group_name_H-M   'P 1'
#
loop_
_entity.id
_entity.type
_entity.pdbx_description
1 polymer ?
#
loop_
_entity_poly.entity_id
_entity_poly.type
_entity_poly.pdbx_seq_one_letter_code
_entity_poly.pdbx_strand_id
1 'polypeptide(L)'
;MPCTPFRLPGGISGIICTRGRKRAHHCSVDGCTAPSGFQCDFQTKPGKTCDRHLCAAHAHLVGADTHFCPTHLAESSGKKQGDLFA
;
A
#
# COMPACT_ATOMS: atom_id res chain seq x y z
N MET A 1 -0.25 0.85 -18.18
CA MET A 1 -1.05 -0.25 -18.74
C MET A 1 -0.99 -0.11 -20.26
N PRO A 2 -0.10 -0.82 -20.97
CA PRO A 2 0.01 -0.69 -22.42
C PRO A 2 -1.12 -1.44 -23.12
N CYS A 3 -1.79 -0.76 -24.05
CA CYS A 3 -2.79 -1.32 -24.94
C CYS A 3 -2.27 -1.30 -26.37
N THR A 4 -2.11 -2.46 -26.99
CA THR A 4 -1.61 -2.60 -28.36
C THR A 4 -2.75 -2.99 -29.29
N PRO A 5 -3.04 -2.18 -30.34
CA PRO A 5 -4.02 -2.55 -31.35
C PRO A 5 -3.48 -3.68 -32.23
N PHE A 6 -4.34 -4.61 -32.65
CA PHE A 6 -4.00 -5.63 -33.63
C PHE A 6 -5.10 -5.75 -34.69
N ARG A 7 -4.70 -6.14 -35.91
CA ARG A 7 -5.59 -6.39 -37.04
C ARG A 7 -5.25 -7.75 -37.62
N LEU A 8 -6.26 -8.59 -37.79
CA LEU A 8 -6.14 -9.90 -38.42
C LEU A 8 -6.54 -9.83 -39.89
N PRO A 9 -5.91 -10.62 -40.78
CA PRO A 9 -6.38 -10.79 -42.15
C PRO A 9 -7.77 -11.43 -42.13
N GLY A 10 -8.79 -10.69 -42.56
CA GLY A 10 -10.21 -11.05 -42.38
C GLY A 10 -11.08 -9.93 -41.80
N GLY A 11 -10.50 -8.75 -41.52
CA GLY A 11 -11.26 -7.54 -41.14
C GLY A 11 -11.54 -7.40 -39.64
N ILE A 12 -11.14 -8.38 -38.83
CA ILE A 12 -11.26 -8.31 -37.38
C ILE A 12 -10.14 -7.42 -36.83
N SER A 13 -10.51 -6.44 -36.03
CA SER A 13 -9.58 -5.60 -35.29
C SER A 13 -9.93 -5.65 -33.81
N GLY A 14 -8.90 -5.58 -32.96
CA GLY A 14 -9.05 -5.60 -31.52
C GLY A 14 -7.92 -4.85 -30.84
N ILE A 15 -8.05 -4.68 -29.52
CA ILE A 15 -7.04 -4.03 -28.68
C ILE A 15 -6.69 -5.00 -27.56
N ILE A 16 -5.39 -5.31 -27.42
CA ILE A 16 -4.90 -6.12 -26.30
C ILE A 16 -4.33 -5.16 -25.27
N CYS A 17 -5.06 -4.98 -24.18
CA CYS A 17 -4.54 -4.30 -23.00
C CYS A 17 -3.83 -5.30 -22.11
N THR A 18 -2.50 -5.20 -22.02
CA THR A 18 -1.75 -6.02 -21.05
C THR A 18 -1.64 -5.28 -19.72
N ARG A 19 -2.01 -5.97 -18.64
CA ARG A 19 -1.66 -5.51 -17.29
C ARG A 19 -0.20 -5.91 -17.07
N GLY A 20 0.73 -4.96 -17.21
CA GLY A 20 2.13 -5.19 -16.86
C GLY A 20 2.23 -5.77 -15.43
N ARG A 21 3.22 -6.64 -15.17
CA ARG A 21 3.39 -7.26 -13.85
C ARG A 21 3.34 -6.14 -12.80
N LYS A 22 2.38 -6.21 -11.87
CA LYS A 22 2.34 -5.30 -10.71
C LYS A 22 3.74 -5.33 -10.11
N ARG A 23 4.46 -4.21 -10.17
CA ARG A 23 5.71 -4.08 -9.41
C ARG A 23 5.31 -4.32 -7.97
N ALA A 24 5.77 -5.42 -7.39
CA ALA A 24 5.52 -5.69 -5.98
C ALA A 24 6.04 -4.49 -5.22
N HIS A 25 5.19 -3.85 -4.42
CA HIS A 25 5.65 -2.77 -3.58
C HIS A 25 6.63 -3.39 -2.57
N HIS A 26 7.76 -2.73 -2.36
CA HIS A 26 8.73 -3.14 -1.35
C HIS A 26 8.44 -2.41 -0.05
N CYS A 27 8.95 -2.97 1.05
CA CYS A 27 8.92 -2.29 2.32
C CYS A 27 9.58 -0.90 2.19
N SER A 28 8.91 0.13 2.68
CA SER A 28 9.40 1.52 2.63
C SER A 28 10.35 1.87 3.79
N VAL A 29 10.78 0.89 4.58
CA VAL A 29 11.74 1.07 5.67
C VAL A 29 13.16 1.04 5.10
N ASP A 30 13.99 2.01 5.49
CA ASP A 30 15.38 2.10 5.03
C ASP A 30 16.15 0.82 5.35
N GLY A 31 16.82 0.27 4.33
CA GLY A 31 17.55 -0.99 4.43
C GLY A 31 16.71 -2.26 4.28
N CYS A 32 15.39 -2.16 4.05
CA CYS A 32 14.54 -3.32 3.80
C CYS A 32 14.13 -3.42 2.32
N THR A 33 14.39 -4.57 1.69
CA THR A 33 13.98 -4.87 0.31
C THR A 33 12.88 -5.94 0.23
N ALA A 34 12.37 -6.38 1.37
CA ALA A 34 11.33 -7.41 1.45
C ALA A 34 10.03 -6.96 0.73
N PRO A 35 9.28 -7.89 0.14
CA PRO A 35 7.99 -7.58 -0.46
C PRO A 35 7.02 -7.06 0.61
N SER A 36 6.24 -6.03 0.28
CA SER A 36 5.22 -5.50 1.18
C SER A 36 3.98 -6.39 1.18
N GLY A 37 3.50 -6.74 2.37
CA GLY A 37 2.23 -7.42 2.57
C GLY A 37 1.19 -6.55 3.28
N PHE A 38 1.62 -5.44 3.89
CA PHE A 38 0.81 -4.60 4.78
C PHE A 38 0.99 -3.12 4.44
N GLN A 39 0.05 -2.29 4.90
CA GLN A 39 0.14 -0.83 4.79
C GLN A 39 0.02 -0.19 6.17
N CYS A 40 0.58 1.02 6.31
CA CYS A 40 0.48 1.79 7.54
C CYS A 40 -0.84 2.56 7.61
N ASP A 41 -1.71 2.20 8.56
CA ASP A 41 -3.05 2.78 8.73
C ASP A 41 -3.09 4.02 9.64
N PHE A 42 -1.93 4.49 10.09
CA PHE A 42 -1.85 5.68 10.95
C PHE A 42 -2.43 6.91 10.25
N GLN A 43 -3.40 7.57 10.89
CA GLN A 43 -4.01 8.79 10.39
C GLN A 43 -3.05 9.97 10.57
N THR A 44 -2.56 10.51 9.46
CA THR A 44 -1.66 11.68 9.48
C THR A 44 -2.42 13.00 9.45
N LYS A 45 -3.58 13.01 8.78
CA LYS A 45 -4.51 14.14 8.64
C LYS A 45 -5.94 13.61 8.52
N PRO A 46 -6.97 14.45 8.74
CA PRO A 46 -8.35 14.07 8.45
C PRO A 46 -8.49 13.56 7.01
N GLY A 47 -8.91 12.30 6.86
CA GLY A 47 -9.07 11.63 5.56
C GLY A 47 -7.79 11.15 4.88
N LYS A 48 -6.62 11.20 5.53
CA LYS A 48 -5.35 10.70 4.96
C LYS A 48 -4.58 9.78 5.92
N THR A 49 -4.40 8.55 5.49
CA THR A 49 -3.53 7.54 6.10
C THR A 49 -2.10 7.66 5.58
N CYS A 50 -1.14 7.11 6.32
CA CYS A 50 0.26 7.11 5.91
C CYS A 50 0.48 6.31 4.61
N ASP A 51 -0.27 5.22 4.41
CA ASP A 51 -0.23 4.33 3.24
C ASP A 51 1.16 3.75 2.90
N ARG A 52 2.12 3.84 3.84
CA ARG A 52 3.46 3.28 3.67
C ARG A 52 3.37 1.76 3.54
N HIS A 53 4.03 1.20 2.54
CA HIS A 53 4.09 -0.23 2.31
C HIS A 53 5.08 -0.89 3.28
N LEU A 54 4.64 -1.93 3.98
CA LEU A 54 5.40 -2.63 5.02
C LEU A 54 5.43 -4.13 4.76
N CYS A 55 6.57 -4.75 5.10
CA CYS A 55 6.66 -6.21 5.20
C CYS A 55 6.16 -6.66 6.58
N ALA A 56 5.92 -7.96 6.75
CA ALA A 56 5.44 -8.53 8.03
C ALA A 56 6.33 -8.18 9.24
N ALA A 57 7.64 -8.02 9.04
CA ALA A 57 8.58 -7.67 10.11
C ALA A 57 8.49 -6.20 10.57
N HIS A 58 8.07 -5.30 9.68
CA HIS A 58 7.97 -3.86 9.96
C HIS A 58 6.52 -3.38 10.11
N ALA A 59 5.56 -4.28 10.00
CA ALA A 59 4.14 -4.02 10.23
C ALA A 59 3.82 -4.37 11.68
N HIS A 60 3.59 -3.35 12.50
CA HIS A 60 3.24 -3.54 13.90
C HIS A 60 1.72 -3.52 14.07
N LEU A 61 1.15 -4.66 14.46
CA LEU A 61 -0.27 -4.77 14.74
C LEU A 61 -0.61 -4.02 16.04
N VAL A 62 -1.44 -2.99 15.94
CA VAL A 62 -1.88 -2.14 17.06
C VAL A 62 -3.38 -2.27 17.35
N GLY A 63 -4.14 -2.89 16.46
CA GLY A 63 -5.59 -3.11 16.56
C GLY A 63 -6.02 -4.34 15.77
N ALA A 64 -7.33 -4.58 15.68
CA ALA A 64 -7.88 -5.81 15.08
C ALA A 64 -7.56 -6.00 13.57
N ASP A 65 -7.17 -4.93 12.87
CA ASP A 65 -6.62 -4.98 11.51
C ASP A 65 -5.87 -3.68 11.19
N THR A 66 -5.13 -3.17 12.17
CA THR A 66 -4.49 -1.86 12.06
C THR A 66 -3.00 -2.05 12.23
N HIS A 67 -2.25 -1.75 11.18
CA HIS A 67 -0.81 -1.92 11.15
C HIS A 67 -0.14 -0.55 11.12
N PHE A 68 0.79 -0.30 12.04
CA PHE A 68 1.60 0.91 12.06
C PHE A 68 3.03 0.60 11.63
N CYS A 69 3.64 1.57 10.93
CA CYS A 69 5.07 1.56 10.66
C CYS A 69 5.84 1.90 11.95
N PRO A 70 7.13 1.52 12.06
CA PRO A 70 7.93 1.78 13.25
C PRO A 70 7.97 3.27 13.65
N THR A 71 7.93 4.18 12.68
CA THR A 71 7.89 5.63 12.95
C THR A 71 6.59 6.06 13.63
N HIS A 72 5.44 5.56 13.15
CA HIS A 72 4.13 5.92 13.72
C HIS A 72 3.76 5.07 14.95
N LEU A 73 4.39 3.91 15.14
CA LEU A 73 4.30 3.18 16.41
C LEU A 73 4.90 4.00 17.57
N ALA A 74 6.07 4.61 17.34
CA ALA A 74 6.70 5.51 18.30
C ALA A 74 5.83 6.75 18.56
N GLU A 75 5.22 7.34 17.52
CA GLU A 75 4.31 8.48 17.67
C GLU A 75 3.01 8.11 18.41
N SER A 76 2.40 6.97 18.07
CA SER A 76 1.16 6.50 18.69
C SER A 76 1.33 6.15 20.15
N SER A 77 2.52 5.71 20.58
CA SER A 77 2.78 5.42 22.00
C SER A 77 2.71 6.68 22.88
N GLY A 78 2.85 7.88 22.30
CA GLY A 78 2.70 9.15 23.00
C GLY A 78 1.28 9.75 22.97
N LYS A 79 0.45 9.36 22.00
CA LYS A 79 -0.94 9.86 21.85
C LYS A 79 -1.91 8.82 22.40
N LYS A 80 -2.28 8.99 23.68
CA LYS A 80 -3.49 8.33 24.22
C LYS A 80 -4.66 8.67 23.30
N GLN A 81 -5.33 7.64 22.79
CA GLN A 81 -6.60 7.74 22.05
C GLN A 81 -7.64 8.45 22.94
N GLY A 82 -7.69 9.77 22.86
CA GLY A 82 -8.86 10.57 23.19
C GLY A 82 -9.38 11.14 21.89
N ASP A 83 -10.69 11.23 21.75
CA ASP A 83 -11.37 11.98 20.69
C ASP A 83 -11.58 11.24 19.35
N LEU A 84 -12.34 10.14 19.37
CA LEU A 84 -13.00 9.62 18.15
C LEU A 84 -14.50 9.33 18.28
N PHE A 85 -15.18 9.87 19.29
CA PHE A 85 -16.65 9.93 19.29
C PHE A 85 -17.14 11.21 20.01
N ALA A 86 -17.26 12.31 19.27
CA ALA A 86 -18.09 13.46 19.64
C ALA A 86 -18.67 14.08 18.37
#